data_AF-A0ABD0Q8K5-F1
#
_entry.id   AF-A0ABD0Q8K5-F1
#
_cell.length_a   1.000
_cell.length_b   1.000
_cell.length_c   1.000
_cell.angle_alpha   90.00
_cell.angle_beta   90.00
_cell.angle_gamma   90.00
#
_symmetry.space_group_name_H-M   'P 1'
#
loop_
_entity.id
_entity.type
_entity.pdbx_description
1 polymer ?
#
loop_
_entity_poly.entity_id
_entity_poly.type
_entity_poly.pdbx_seq_one_letter_code
_entity_poly.pdbx_strand_id
1 'polypeptide(L)' 'MIFLQYESVITPGNEAIVHHIEMDTVPQFSGSCDSKMKPRKLNYCRHVLAAWAMGAE' A
#
# COMPACT_ATOMS: atom_id res chain seq x y z
N MET A 1 16.72 2.72 21.59
CA MET A 1 15.50 3.19 20.91
C MET A 1 15.73 2.96 19.44
N ILE A 2 14.96 2.08 18.79
CA ILE A 2 15.15 1.73 17.36
C ILE A 2 13.96 2.35 16.62
N PHE A 3 14.23 3.21 15.63
CA PHE A 3 13.21 3.70 14.72
C PHE A 3 13.16 2.76 13.52
N LEU A 4 11.99 2.20 13.25
CA LEU A 4 11.72 1.47 12.02
C LEU A 4 11.28 2.49 10.96
N GLN A 5 12.00 2.54 9.85
CA GLN A 5 11.67 3.38 8.68
C GLN A 5 11.34 2.48 7.50
N TYR A 6 10.42 2.96 6.66
CA TYR A 6 9.97 2.30 5.44
C TYR A 6 10.31 3.21 4.26
N GLU A 7 10.72 2.60 3.14
CA GLU A 7 10.96 3.30 1.88
C GLU A 7 10.05 2.73 0.78
N SER A 8 9.74 3.54 -0.23
CA SER A 8 8.96 3.07 -1.38
C SER A 8 9.84 2.25 -2.32
N VAL A 9 9.29 1.15 -2.85
CA VAL A 9 9.89 0.39 -3.94
C VAL A 9 8.96 0.43 -5.14
N ILE A 10 9.30 1.24 -6.13
CA ILE A 10 8.53 1.41 -7.37
C ILE A 10 9.26 0.72 -8.51
N THR A 11 8.53 -0.02 -9.36
CA THR A 11 9.10 -0.65 -10.54
C THR A 11 9.63 0.42 -11.51
N PRO A 12 10.85 0.26 -12.07
CA PRO A 12 11.39 1.22 -13.03
C PRO A 12 10.45 1.47 -14.21
N GLY A 13 10.20 2.74 -14.54
CA GLY A 13 9.27 3.18 -15.59
C GLY A 13 7.83 3.42 -15.13
N ASN A 14 7.47 3.04 -13.90
CA ASN A 14 6.15 3.25 -13.32
C ASN A 14 6.11 4.42 -12.31
N GLU A 15 7.19 5.19 -12.15
CA GLU A 15 7.30 6.28 -11.17
C GLU A 15 6.25 7.38 -11.41
N ALA A 16 5.92 7.65 -12.68
CA ALA A 16 4.87 8.58 -13.04
C ALA A 16 3.45 8.01 -12.89
N ILE A 17 3.31 6.70 -12.64
CA ILE A 17 2.02 5.99 -12.57
C ILE A 17 1.62 5.74 -11.12
N VAL A 18 2.56 5.35 -10.26
CA VAL A 18 2.29 5.06 -8.85
C VAL A 18 2.36 6.35 -8.04
N HIS A 19 1.20 6.86 -7.62
CA HIS A 19 1.12 8.14 -6.87
C HIS A 19 0.94 7.95 -5.36
N HIS A 20 0.32 6.84 -4.95
CA HIS A 20 -0.01 6.53 -3.55
C HIS A 20 0.21 5.05 -3.26
N ILE A 21 0.78 4.76 -2.09
CA ILE A 21 0.97 3.41 -1.55
C ILE A 21 0.56 3.43 -0.07
N GLU A 22 -0.26 2.47 0.34
CA GLU A 22 -0.61 2.26 1.75
C GLU A 22 -0.36 0.80 2.12
N MET A 23 0.18 0.58 3.31
CA MET A 23 0.44 -0.74 3.87
C MET A 23 -0.37 -0.95 5.16
N ASP A 24 -1.07 -2.08 5.24
CA ASP A 24 -1.84 -2.52 6.41
C ASP A 24 -1.61 -4.04 6.63
N THR A 25 -1.88 -4.52 7.83
CA THR A 25 -1.90 -5.94 8.21
C THR A 25 -3.16 -6.65 7.70
N VAL A 26 -3.17 -7.03 6.44
CA VAL A 26 -4.31 -7.70 5.80
C VAL A 26 -3.95 -9.00 5.09
N PRO A 27 -4.93 -9.90 4.81
CA PRO A 27 -4.67 -11.10 4.03
C PRO A 27 -4.11 -10.78 2.65
N GLN A 28 -3.18 -11.59 2.15
CA GLN A 28 -2.59 -11.40 0.84
C GLN A 28 -3.64 -11.55 -0.26
N PHE A 29 -3.77 -10.51 -1.09
CA PHE A 29 -4.63 -10.46 -2.26
C PHE A 29 -4.02 -9.50 -3.27
N SER A 30 -3.95 -9.91 -4.53
CA SER A 30 -3.48 -9.05 -5.63
C SER A 30 -4.63 -8.83 -6.61
N GLY A 31 -5.07 -7.58 -6.74
CA GLY A 31 -6.19 -7.20 -7.60
C GLY A 31 -6.77 -5.85 -7.21
N SER A 32 -7.78 -5.42 -7.95
CA SER A 32 -8.48 -4.15 -7.69
C SER A 32 -9.21 -4.16 -6.34
N CYS A 33 -9.17 -3.02 -5.64
CA CYS A 33 -9.92 -2.78 -4.41
C CYS A 33 -11.44 -2.93 -4.58
N ASP A 34 -11.98 -2.75 -5.79
CA ASP A 34 -13.42 -2.83 -6.06
C ASP A 34 -13.84 -4.16 -6.70
N SER A 35 -12.91 -5.11 -6.82
CA SER A 35 -13.21 -6.42 -7.41
C SER A 35 -14.23 -7.19 -6.58
N LYS A 36 -15.23 -7.80 -7.25
CA LYS A 36 -16.17 -8.74 -6.62
C LYS A 36 -15.50 -9.99 -6.06
N MET A 37 -14.29 -10.31 -6.54
CA MET A 37 -13.47 -11.43 -6.04
C MET A 37 -12.66 -11.06 -4.80
N LYS A 38 -12.63 -9.78 -4.40
CA LYS A 38 -11.90 -9.33 -3.22
C LYS A 38 -12.49 -9.95 -1.94
N PRO A 39 -11.68 -10.57 -1.07
CA PRO A 39 -12.11 -11.03 0.24
C PRO A 39 -12.80 -9.93 1.05
N ARG A 40 -13.97 -10.22 1.63
CA ARG A 40 -14.75 -9.24 2.43
C ARG A 40 -13.98 -8.64 3.60
N LYS A 41 -12.98 -9.36 4.13
CA LYS A 41 -12.11 -8.88 5.22
C LYS A 41 -11.28 -7.65 4.81
N LEU A 42 -11.02 -7.45 3.52
CA LEU A 42 -10.26 -6.31 2.96
C LEU A 42 -11.10 -5.04 2.76
N ASN A 43 -12.33 -4.99 3.28
CA ASN A 43 -13.16 -3.78 3.23
C ASN A 43 -12.97 -2.87 4.44
N TYR A 44 -12.16 -3.30 5.42
CA TYR A 44 -11.95 -2.59 6.66
C TYR A 44 -10.45 -2.50 6.93
N CYS A 45 -9.80 -1.50 6.33
CA CYS A 45 -8.42 -1.13 6.64
C CYS A 45 -8.50 0.12 7.52
N ARG A 46 -8.27 -0.02 8.83
CA ARG A 46 -8.37 1.10 9.79
C ARG A 46 -7.03 1.44 10.44
N HIS A 47 -5.98 0.65 10.20
CA HIS A 47 -4.68 0.83 10.83
C HIS A 47 -3.57 0.80 9.78
N VAL A 48 -3.34 1.95 9.16
CA VAL A 48 -2.23 2.13 8.22
C VAL A 48 -0.90 2.06 8.99
N LEU A 49 -0.02 1.13 8.58
CA LEU A 49 1.32 0.96 9.15
C LEU A 49 2.35 1.88 8.50
N ALA A 50 2.23 2.06 7.19
CA ALA A 50 3.05 2.95 6.41
C ALA A 50 2.21 3.51 5.26
N ALA A 51 2.48 4.76 4.91
CA ALA A 51 1.90 5.44 3.78
C ALA A 51 3.00 6.16 3.02
N TRP A 52 2.88 6.20 1.70
CA TRP A 52 3.77 6.94 0.83
C TRP A 52 2.95 7.65 -0.25
N ALA A 53 3.40 8.84 -0.62
CA ALA A 53 2.85 9.62 -1.71
C ALA A 53 3.99 10.23 -2.53
N MET A 54 3.73 10.53 -3.80
CA MET A 54 4.72 11.13 -4.69
C MET A 54 5.36 12.38 -4.05
N GLY A 55 6.69 12.40 -4.00
CA GLY A 55 7.47 13.48 -3.38
C GLY A 55 7.77 13.30 -1.89
N ALA A 56 7.36 12.18 -1.28
CA ALA A 56 7.81 11.81 0.06
C ALA A 56 9.24 11.19 0.01
N GLU A 57 10.11 11.66 0.90
CA GLU A 57 11.48 11.17 1.14
C GLU A 57 11.59 10.50 2.51
#